data_AF-X0XUZ7-F1
#
_entry.id   AF-X0XUZ7-F1
#
_cell.length_a   1.000
_cell.length_b   1.000
_cell.length_c   1.000
_cell.angle_alpha   90.00
_cell.angle_beta   90.00
_cell.angle_gamma   90.00
#
_symmetry.space_group_name_H-M   'P 1'
#
loop_
_entity.id
_entity.type
_entity.pdbx_description
1 polymer ?
#
loop_
_entity_poly.entity_id
_entity_poly.type
_entity_poly.pdbx_seq_one_letter_code
_entity_poly.pdbx_strand_id
1 'polypeptide(L)'
;MGILAVCFWSSTVGVSRIAMESIGIFTCVAVIHVVSGTLACGYLLARGRLGPILMLPRKFLFGCGTLFVLYACCLYASIGLASGRKETIVVGLANYMWPTLVLLFSVPIQRSRWRWTLIPGALLAPCGIVLAAMDVRGISAAGLLAQVQANRAAFVIALAGAVLWGLYSNLSRVWGGPSAKGEF
;
A
#
# COMPACT_ATOMS: atom_id res chain seq x y z
N MET A 1 -4.19 -9.77 -16.24
CA MET A 1 -3.17 -9.71 -15.18
C MET A 1 -3.68 -9.17 -13.83
N GLY A 2 -4.77 -8.39 -13.77
CA GLY A 2 -5.25 -7.81 -12.50
C GLY A 2 -5.75 -8.81 -11.44
N ILE A 3 -6.47 -9.86 -11.83
CA ILE A 3 -7.07 -10.81 -10.86
C ILE A 3 -5.99 -11.64 -10.12
N LEU A 4 -4.98 -12.13 -10.85
CA LEU A 4 -3.84 -12.82 -10.26
C LEU A 4 -3.05 -11.94 -9.29
N ALA A 5 -2.93 -10.64 -9.60
CA ALA A 5 -2.30 -9.67 -8.70
C ALA A 5 -3.08 -9.50 -7.39
N VAL A 6 -4.42 -9.46 -7.45
CA VAL A 6 -5.27 -9.38 -6.25
C VAL A 6 -5.16 -10.65 -5.40
N CYS A 7 -5.15 -11.83 -6.01
CA CYS A 7 -4.95 -13.09 -5.28
C CYS A 7 -3.58 -13.13 -4.59
N PHE A 8 -2.52 -12.71 -5.28
CA PHE A 8 -1.17 -12.64 -4.70
C PHE A 8 -1.09 -11.63 -3.55
N TRP A 9 -1.75 -10.48 -3.69
CA TRP A 9 -1.75 -9.44 -2.66
C TRP A 9 -2.49 -9.88 -1.40
N SER A 10 -3.65 -10.52 -1.55
CA SER A 10 -4.43 -11.08 -0.42
C SER A 10 -3.65 -12.13 0.36
N SER A 11 -2.92 -13.02 -0.33
CA SER A 11 -2.07 -14.03 0.31
C SER A 11 -0.87 -13.42 1.02
N THR A 12 -0.31 -12.32 0.49
CA THR A 12 0.88 -11.65 1.05
C THR A 12 0.61 -11.14 2.45
N VAL A 13 -0.57 -10.57 2.71
CA VAL A 13 -0.92 -10.04 4.05
C VAL A 13 -0.98 -11.15 5.10
N GLY A 14 -1.56 -12.31 4.75
CA GLY A 14 -1.66 -13.45 5.66
C GLY A 14 -0.30 -14.08 5.96
N VAL A 15 0.51 -14.34 4.93
CA VAL A 15 1.84 -14.93 5.07
C VAL A 15 2.79 -14.00 5.82
N SER A 16 2.73 -12.69 5.52
CA SER A 16 3.58 -11.70 6.18
C SER A 16 3.28 -11.61 7.67
N ARG A 17 2.01 -11.72 8.09
CA ARG A 17 1.64 -11.70 9.51
C ARG A 17 2.21 -12.91 10.27
N ILE A 18 2.09 -14.11 9.70
CA ILE A 18 2.64 -15.34 10.29
C ILE A 18 4.17 -15.24 10.40
N ALA A 19 4.84 -14.69 9.39
CA ALA A 19 6.28 -14.46 9.42
C ALA A 19 6.68 -13.36 10.42
N MET A 20 5.87 -12.31 10.59
CA MET A 20 6.15 -11.25 11.55
C MET A 20 6.05 -11.69 12.99
N GLU A 21 5.16 -12.64 13.28
CA GLU A 21 5.01 -13.26 14.60
C GLU A 21 6.26 -14.06 15.01
N SER A 22 7.08 -14.55 14.06
CA SER A 22 8.25 -15.37 14.35
C SER A 22 9.60 -14.63 14.35
N ILE A 23 9.80 -13.66 13.45
CA ILE A 23 11.09 -12.96 13.26
C ILE A 23 11.02 -11.45 13.51
N GLY A 24 9.84 -10.93 13.87
CA GLY A 24 9.63 -9.53 14.15
C GLY A 24 9.30 -8.70 12.91
N ILE A 25 8.53 -7.65 13.14
CA ILE A 25 7.86 -6.84 12.13
C ILE A 25 8.86 -6.21 11.15
N PHE A 26 9.86 -5.49 11.63
CA PHE A 26 10.83 -4.79 10.77
C PHE A 26 11.78 -5.75 10.04
N THR A 27 12.18 -6.84 10.70
CA THR A 27 13.09 -7.85 10.11
C THR A 27 12.43 -8.60 8.97
N CYS A 28 11.18 -9.02 9.13
CA CYS A 28 10.42 -9.70 8.08
C CYS A 28 10.33 -8.85 6.80
N VAL A 29 10.09 -7.56 6.97
CA VAL A 29 10.01 -6.58 5.86
C VAL A 29 11.34 -6.43 5.17
N ALA A 30 12.43 -6.28 5.93
CA ALA A 30 13.76 -6.18 5.35
C ALA A 30 14.11 -7.43 4.53
N VAL A 31 13.87 -8.63 5.08
CA VAL A 31 14.17 -9.90 4.41
C VAL A 31 13.35 -10.07 3.14
N ILE A 32 12.03 -9.83 3.18
CA ILE A 32 11.17 -9.98 1.99
C ILE A 32 11.64 -9.08 0.84
N HIS A 33 11.99 -7.84 1.15
CA HIS A 33 12.41 -6.88 0.11
C HIS A 33 13.83 -7.14 -0.39
N VAL A 34 14.75 -7.55 0.49
CA VAL A 34 16.11 -7.94 0.09
C VAL A 34 16.08 -9.19 -0.78
N VAL A 35 15.34 -10.22 -0.39
CA VAL A 35 15.21 -11.46 -1.16
C VAL A 35 14.55 -11.18 -2.51
N SER A 36 13.45 -10.43 -2.52
CA SER A 36 12.74 -10.07 -3.75
C SER A 36 13.61 -9.22 -4.69
N GLY A 37 14.35 -8.25 -4.13
CA GLY A 37 15.30 -7.43 -4.88
C GLY A 37 16.46 -8.25 -5.46
N THR A 38 17.03 -9.16 -4.67
CA THR A 38 18.15 -10.01 -5.09
C THR A 38 17.73 -10.98 -6.20
N LEU A 39 16.56 -11.62 -6.05
CA LEU A 39 16.00 -12.51 -7.08
C LEU A 39 15.67 -11.73 -8.37
N ALA A 40 15.07 -10.54 -8.26
CA ALA A 40 14.80 -9.70 -9.41
C ALA A 40 16.10 -9.28 -10.12
N CYS A 41 17.10 -8.82 -9.38
CA CYS A 41 18.41 -8.50 -9.93
C CYS A 41 19.07 -9.71 -10.59
N GLY A 42 19.03 -10.89 -9.97
CA GLY A 42 19.56 -12.13 -10.57
C GLY A 42 18.85 -12.51 -11.88
N TYR A 43 17.52 -12.41 -11.91
CA TYR A 43 16.74 -12.64 -13.12
C TYR A 43 17.07 -11.64 -14.24
N LEU A 44 17.21 -10.36 -13.88
CA LEU A 44 17.54 -9.29 -14.82
C LEU A 44 18.98 -9.39 -15.33
N LEU A 45 19.91 -9.85 -14.49
CA LEU A 45 21.28 -10.17 -14.87
C LEU A 45 21.30 -11.32 -15.88
N ALA A 46 20.56 -12.40 -15.61
CA ALA A 46 20.43 -13.55 -16.51
C ALA A 46 19.80 -13.18 -17.87
N ARG A 47 18.95 -12.15 -17.90
CA ARG A 47 18.34 -11.61 -19.13
C ARG A 47 19.16 -10.51 -19.81
N GLY A 48 20.33 -10.14 -19.29
CA GLY A 48 21.16 -9.04 -19.81
C GLY A 48 20.49 -7.65 -19.70
N ARG A 49 19.45 -7.51 -18.88
CA ARG A 49 18.61 -6.31 -18.75
C ARG A 49 18.91 -5.48 -17.50
N LEU A 50 20.06 -5.72 -16.86
CA LEU A 50 20.48 -4.98 -15.67
C LEU A 50 20.86 -3.52 -15.99
N GLY A 51 21.52 -3.30 -17.13
CA GLY A 51 21.98 -1.97 -17.56
C GLY A 51 20.88 -0.90 -17.61
N PRO A 52 19.75 -1.15 -18.31
CA PRO A 52 18.63 -0.19 -18.39
C PRO A 52 18.02 0.17 -17.03
N ILE A 53 18.06 -0.74 -16.05
CA ILE A 53 17.49 -0.52 -14.71
C ILE A 53 18.46 0.31 -13.85
N LEU A 54 19.76 0.09 -14.00
CA LEU A 54 20.78 0.93 -13.35
C LEU A 54 20.83 2.35 -13.93
N MET A 55 20.30 2.55 -15.15
CA MET A 55 20.14 3.87 -15.78
C MET A 55 18.84 4.59 -15.41
N LEU A 56 18.01 4.02 -14.51
CA LEU A 56 16.83 4.71 -14.00
C LEU A 56 17.24 6.02 -13.32
N PRO A 57 16.46 7.10 -13.48
CA PRO A 57 16.79 8.39 -12.90
C PRO A 57 16.90 8.26 -11.38
N ARG A 58 17.97 8.82 -10.78
CA ARG A 58 18.22 8.75 -9.33
C ARG A 58 17.03 9.25 -8.50
N LYS A 59 16.25 10.20 -9.04
CA LYS A 59 15.00 10.68 -8.44
C LYS A 59 13.93 9.58 -8.30
N PHE A 60 13.82 8.68 -9.27
CA PHE A 60 12.95 7.50 -9.19
C PHE A 60 13.45 6.54 -8.10
N LEU A 61 14.74 6.20 -8.11
CA LEU A 61 15.34 5.28 -7.13
C LEU A 61 15.19 5.78 -5.69
N PHE A 62 15.64 7.00 -5.40
CA PHE A 62 15.56 7.56 -4.05
C PHE A 62 14.13 7.97 -3.68
N GLY A 63 13.39 8.60 -4.58
CA GLY A 63 12.02 9.04 -4.31
C GLY A 63 11.07 7.85 -4.06
N CYS A 64 10.94 6.96 -5.04
CA CYS A 64 10.07 5.80 -4.92
C CYS A 64 10.58 4.81 -3.86
N GLY A 65 11.90 4.63 -3.74
CA GLY A 65 12.49 3.79 -2.70
C GLY A 65 12.17 4.28 -1.29
N THR A 66 12.37 5.57 -0.99
CA THR A 66 12.05 6.15 0.32
C THR A 66 10.55 6.09 0.61
N LEU A 67 9.70 6.44 -0.36
CA LEU A 67 8.24 6.33 -0.22
C LEU A 67 7.80 4.91 0.10
N PHE A 68 8.42 3.93 -0.54
CA PHE A 68 8.13 2.52 -0.35
C PHE A 68 8.54 2.02 1.05
N VAL A 69 9.76 2.38 1.50
CA VAL A 69 10.23 2.03 2.84
C VAL A 69 9.37 2.68 3.91
N LEU A 70 9.03 3.97 3.76
CA LEU A 70 8.15 4.67 4.69
C LEU A 70 6.76 4.03 4.72
N TYR A 71 6.19 3.69 3.56
CA TYR A 71 4.92 2.96 3.48
C TYR A 71 4.99 1.65 4.25
N ALA A 72 6.03 0.85 4.02
CA ALA A 72 6.20 -0.43 4.70
C ALA A 72 6.29 -0.21 6.21
N CYS A 73 7.14 0.72 6.67
CA CYS A 73 7.23 1.06 8.09
C CYS A 73 5.87 1.46 8.67
N CYS A 74 5.10 2.30 7.99
CA CYS A 74 3.76 2.70 8.44
C CYS A 74 2.79 1.52 8.49
N LEU A 75 2.69 0.76 7.40
CA LEU A 75 1.78 -0.39 7.31
C LEU A 75 2.04 -1.35 8.47
N TYR A 76 3.30 -1.70 8.68
CA TYR A 76 3.69 -2.71 9.63
C TYR A 76 3.69 -2.21 11.08
N ALA A 77 4.06 -0.95 11.33
CA ALA A 77 3.86 -0.33 12.64
C ALA A 77 2.38 -0.25 13.01
N SER A 78 1.50 0.07 12.06
CA SER A 78 0.05 0.14 12.33
C SER A 78 -0.53 -1.21 12.73
N ILE A 79 -0.09 -2.29 12.07
CA ILE A 79 -0.50 -3.66 12.40
C ILE A 79 0.08 -4.09 13.76
N GLY A 80 1.35 -3.76 14.04
CA GLY A 80 1.99 -4.11 15.31
C GLY A 80 1.43 -3.37 16.52
N LEU A 81 0.96 -2.13 16.33
CA LEU A 81 0.29 -1.35 17.38
C LEU A 81 -1.12 -1.88 17.67
N ALA A 82 -1.76 -2.54 16.71
CA ALA A 82 -3.09 -3.11 16.89
C ALA A 82 -3.04 -4.33 17.83
N SER A 83 -3.53 -4.15 19.05
CA SER A 83 -3.39 -5.12 20.14
C SER A 83 -4.41 -6.26 20.04
N GLY A 84 -5.51 -6.05 19.31
CA GLY A 84 -6.60 -7.02 19.18
C GLY A 84 -7.01 -7.28 17.72
N ARG A 85 -7.59 -8.46 17.47
CA ARG A 85 -8.06 -8.88 16.13
C ARG A 85 -9.06 -7.88 15.51
N LYS A 86 -9.89 -7.24 16.33
CA LYS A 86 -10.82 -6.19 15.90
C LYS A 86 -10.08 -4.91 15.47
N GLU A 87 -9.09 -4.47 16.24
CA GLU A 87 -8.25 -3.31 15.89
C GLU A 87 -7.48 -3.55 14.60
N THR A 88 -6.88 -4.74 14.42
CA THR A 88 -6.12 -5.02 13.19
C THR A 88 -7.00 -4.95 11.94
N ILE A 89 -8.28 -5.37 12.04
CA ILE A 89 -9.23 -5.25 10.93
C ILE A 89 -9.51 -3.78 10.62
N VAL A 90 -9.80 -2.95 11.63
CA VAL A 90 -10.09 -1.52 11.45
C VAL A 90 -8.88 -0.78 10.86
N VAL A 91 -7.68 -1.08 11.34
CA VAL A 91 -6.42 -0.50 10.84
C VAL A 91 -6.13 -0.95 9.40
N GLY A 92 -6.35 -2.23 9.08
CA GLY A 92 -6.21 -2.73 7.71
C GLY A 92 -7.21 -2.09 6.74
N LEU A 93 -8.46 -1.92 7.19
CA LEU A 93 -9.49 -1.20 6.46
C LEU A 93 -9.15 0.28 6.22
N ALA A 94 -8.56 0.96 7.21
CA ALA A 94 -8.04 2.31 7.03
C ALA A 94 -6.92 2.35 5.97
N ASN A 95 -6.04 1.36 5.96
CA ASN A 95 -5.00 1.28 4.94
C ASN A 95 -5.57 1.02 3.53
N TYR A 96 -6.66 0.26 3.41
CA TYR A 96 -7.40 0.04 2.15
C TYR A 96 -8.00 1.30 1.52
N MET A 97 -7.83 2.49 2.11
CA MET A 97 -8.10 3.77 1.44
C MET A 97 -7.08 4.08 0.32
N TRP A 98 -5.97 3.35 0.27
CA TRP A 98 -4.92 3.56 -0.73
C TRP A 98 -5.41 3.58 -2.18
N PRO A 99 -6.35 2.74 -2.67
CA PRO A 99 -6.80 2.77 -4.07
C PRO A 99 -7.50 4.08 -4.43
N THR A 100 -8.31 4.59 -3.50
CA THR A 100 -8.99 5.88 -3.64
C THR A 100 -7.97 7.02 -3.68
N LEU A 101 -6.95 6.97 -2.82
CA LEU A 101 -5.87 7.97 -2.81
C LEU A 101 -5.01 7.89 -4.07
N VAL A 102 -4.70 6.71 -4.59
CA VAL A 102 -4.04 6.53 -5.90
C VAL A 102 -4.84 7.24 -6.99
N LEU A 103 -6.16 7.03 -7.01
CA LEU A 103 -7.04 7.62 -8.01
C LEU A 103 -7.12 9.15 -7.86
N LEU A 104 -7.31 9.65 -6.64
CA LEU A 104 -7.34 11.08 -6.30
C LEU A 104 -6.04 11.77 -6.70
N PHE A 105 -4.88 11.19 -6.35
CA PHE A 105 -3.58 11.74 -6.69
C PHE A 105 -3.23 11.61 -8.18
N SER A 106 -3.90 10.73 -8.94
CA SER A 106 -3.66 10.63 -10.39
C SER A 106 -4.08 11.88 -11.16
N VAL A 107 -5.09 12.61 -10.67
CA VAL A 107 -5.57 13.84 -11.29
C VAL A 107 -4.49 14.94 -11.24
N PRO A 108 -3.98 15.37 -10.06
CA PRO A 108 -2.95 16.39 -9.99
C PRO A 108 -1.57 15.93 -10.47
N ILE A 109 -1.18 14.67 -10.21
CA ILE A 109 0.20 14.20 -10.46
C ILE A 109 0.38 13.73 -11.91
N GLN A 110 -0.58 12.99 -12.48
CA GLN A 110 -0.50 12.50 -13.86
C GLN A 110 -1.17 13.42 -14.87
N ARG A 111 -1.74 14.56 -14.42
CA ARG A 111 -2.61 15.46 -15.22
C ARG A 111 -3.71 14.69 -15.96
N SER A 112 -4.21 13.63 -15.34
CA SER A 112 -5.27 12.80 -15.93
C SER A 112 -6.55 13.62 -16.04
N ARG A 113 -7.38 13.35 -17.07
CA ARG A 113 -8.61 14.11 -17.29
C ARG A 113 -9.52 13.99 -16.07
N TRP A 114 -9.84 15.13 -15.45
CA TRP A 114 -10.81 15.20 -14.35
C TRP A 114 -12.13 14.60 -14.81
N ARG A 115 -12.61 13.57 -14.12
CA ARG A 115 -13.94 13.00 -14.33
C ARG A 115 -14.79 13.26 -13.10
N TRP A 116 -15.97 13.86 -13.29
CA TRP A 116 -16.93 14.12 -12.21
C TRP A 116 -17.32 12.86 -11.42
N THR A 117 -17.19 11.68 -12.04
CA THR A 117 -17.39 10.37 -11.40
C THR A 117 -16.36 10.02 -10.32
N LEU A 118 -15.26 10.77 -10.21
CA LEU A 118 -14.25 10.59 -9.15
C LEU A 118 -14.73 11.05 -7.78
N ILE A 119 -15.56 12.09 -7.74
CA ILE A 119 -16.09 12.68 -6.51
C ILE A 119 -16.98 11.67 -5.75
N PRO A 120 -17.99 11.03 -6.37
CA PRO A 120 -18.78 10.03 -5.67
C PRO A 120 -17.94 8.81 -5.27
N GLY A 121 -16.98 8.37 -6.08
CA GLY A 121 -16.07 7.27 -5.70
C GLY A 121 -15.19 7.61 -4.49
N ALA A 122 -14.69 8.84 -4.42
CA ALA A 122 -13.90 9.33 -3.30
C ALA A 122 -14.71 9.46 -2.01
N LEU A 123 -15.99 9.81 -2.11
CA LEU A 123 -16.91 9.91 -0.97
C LEU A 123 -17.47 8.53 -0.55
N LEU A 124 -17.72 7.64 -1.50
CA LEU A 124 -18.26 6.31 -1.25
C LEU A 124 -17.23 5.34 -0.69
N ALA A 125 -15.95 5.50 -0.99
CA ALA A 125 -14.92 4.60 -0.48
C ALA A 125 -14.79 4.59 1.06
N PRO A 126 -14.76 5.76 1.76
CA PRO A 126 -14.87 5.80 3.22
C PRO A 126 -16.14 5.13 3.73
N CYS A 127 -17.29 5.37 3.08
CA CYS A 127 -18.57 4.76 3.46
C CYS A 127 -18.56 3.24 3.31
N GLY A 128 -18.00 2.73 2.21
CA GLY A 128 -17.86 1.29 1.97
C GLY A 128 -16.93 0.62 2.98
N ILE A 129 -15.87 1.31 3.41
CA ILE A 129 -14.98 0.83 4.47
C ILE A 129 -15.71 0.74 5.82
N VAL A 130 -16.48 1.77 6.17
CA VAL A 130 -17.30 1.78 7.39
C VAL A 130 -18.32 0.65 7.35
N LEU A 131 -19.01 0.46 6.22
CA LEU A 131 -19.97 -0.63 6.02
C LEU A 131 -19.32 -2.02 6.10
N ALA A 132 -18.17 -2.22 5.45
CA ALA A 132 -17.43 -3.49 5.51
C ALA A 132 -16.93 -3.80 6.93
N ALA A 133 -16.54 -2.78 7.70
CA ALA A 133 -16.18 -2.95 9.11
C ALA A 133 -17.36 -3.42 9.96
N MET A 134 -18.56 -2.91 9.67
CA MET A 134 -19.79 -3.27 10.38
C MET A 134 -20.23 -4.70 10.06
N ASP A 135 -20.19 -5.11 8.79
CA ASP A 135 -20.70 -6.39 8.30
C ASP A 135 -19.85 -7.60 8.74
N VAL A 136 -18.52 -7.48 8.70
CA VAL A 136 -17.62 -8.62 8.94
C VAL A 136 -17.72 -9.17 10.38
N ARG A 137 -18.20 -8.39 11.37
CA ARG A 137 -18.33 -8.83 12.78
C ARG A 137 -19.49 -8.21 13.58
N GLY A 138 -20.47 -7.57 12.94
CA GLY A 138 -21.57 -6.90 13.66
C GLY A 138 -21.11 -5.71 14.50
N ILE A 139 -20.06 -5.01 14.08
CA ILE A 139 -19.52 -3.85 14.80
C ILE A 139 -20.48 -2.67 14.60
N SER A 140 -20.98 -2.09 15.68
CA SER A 140 -21.80 -0.86 15.58
C SER A 140 -20.94 0.35 15.24
N ALA A 141 -21.54 1.43 14.71
CA ALA A 141 -20.82 2.69 14.47
C ALA A 141 -20.09 3.19 15.73
N ALA A 142 -20.73 3.06 16.90
CA ALA A 142 -20.13 3.37 18.19
C ALA A 142 -18.95 2.45 18.53
N GLY A 143 -19.05 1.16 18.22
CA GLY A 143 -17.95 0.21 18.38
C GLY A 143 -16.76 0.53 17.49
N LEU A 144 -16.99 0.93 16.23
CA LEU A 144 -15.92 1.37 15.33
C LEU A 144 -15.21 2.61 15.89
N LEU A 145 -15.97 3.61 16.34
CA LEU A 145 -15.43 4.83 16.94
C LEU A 145 -14.62 4.52 18.21
N ALA A 146 -15.10 3.62 19.07
CA ALA A 146 -14.39 3.19 20.26
C ALA A 146 -13.04 2.52 19.92
N GLN A 147 -12.99 1.70 18.87
CA GLN A 147 -11.74 1.08 18.40
C GLN A 147 -10.76 2.11 17.83
N VAL A 148 -11.25 3.09 17.06
CA VAL A 148 -10.42 4.19 16.54
C VAL A 148 -9.88 5.06 17.69
N GLN A 149 -10.70 5.31 18.72
CA GLN A 149 -10.28 6.07 19.89
C GLN A 149 -9.31 5.30 20.78
N ALA A 150 -9.48 4.00 20.94
CA ALA A 150 -8.60 3.14 21.70
C ALA A 150 -7.17 3.13 21.12
N ASN A 151 -7.04 3.19 19.79
CA ASN A 151 -5.73 3.10 19.14
C ASN A 151 -5.57 4.12 18.00
N ARG A 152 -5.68 5.41 18.35
CA ARG A 152 -5.58 6.53 17.40
C ARG A 152 -4.26 6.53 16.63
N ALA A 153 -3.16 6.17 17.30
CA ALA A 153 -1.84 6.12 16.68
C ALA A 153 -1.79 5.10 15.54
N ALA A 154 -2.25 3.87 15.76
CA ALA A 154 -2.30 2.85 14.73
C ALA A 154 -3.14 3.29 13.52
N PHE A 155 -4.30 3.93 13.77
CA PHE A 155 -5.18 4.42 12.72
C PHE A 155 -4.55 5.54 11.88
N VAL A 156 -3.94 6.54 12.52
CA VAL A 156 -3.25 7.64 11.83
C VAL A 156 -2.07 7.12 11.00
N ILE A 157 -1.32 6.16 11.54
CA ILE A 157 -0.19 5.56 10.84
C ILE A 157 -0.67 4.74 9.63
N ALA A 158 -1.78 4.00 9.74
CA ALA A 158 -2.34 3.27 8.60
C ALA A 158 -2.82 4.20 7.48
N LEU A 159 -3.45 5.31 7.83
CA LEU A 159 -3.84 6.36 6.88
C LEU A 159 -2.61 7.01 6.22
N ALA A 160 -1.57 7.32 7.00
CA ALA A 160 -0.31 7.82 6.47
C ALA A 160 0.30 6.82 5.47
N GLY A 161 0.26 5.52 5.78
CA GLY A 161 0.63 4.46 4.85
C GLY A 161 -0.19 4.51 3.55
N ALA A 162 -1.51 4.66 3.64
CA ALA A 162 -2.37 4.76 2.46
C ALA A 162 -2.02 5.96 1.57
N VAL A 163 -1.67 7.10 2.17
CA VAL A 163 -1.20 8.31 1.46
C VAL A 163 0.15 8.06 0.79
N LEU A 164 1.12 7.49 1.51
CA LEU A 164 2.45 7.18 0.99
C LEU A 164 2.36 6.22 -0.21
N TRP A 165 1.50 5.22 -0.14
CA TRP A 165 1.26 4.30 -1.25
C TRP A 165 0.60 4.98 -2.45
N GLY A 166 -0.37 5.86 -2.19
CA GLY A 166 -1.00 6.70 -3.20
C GLY A 166 0.02 7.55 -3.97
N LEU A 167 0.93 8.20 -3.24
CA LEU A 167 2.01 9.01 -3.80
C LEU A 167 3.01 8.15 -4.56
N TYR A 168 3.48 7.04 -3.97
CA TYR A 168 4.39 6.08 -4.61
C TYR A 168 3.85 5.60 -5.95
N SER A 169 2.57 5.20 -6.02
CA SER A 169 1.95 4.66 -7.23
C SER A 169 1.87 5.69 -8.36
N ASN A 170 1.64 6.96 -8.02
CA ASN A 170 1.56 8.03 -9.00
C ASN A 170 2.95 8.53 -9.44
N LEU A 171 3.86 8.70 -8.48
CA LEU A 171 5.22 9.18 -8.76
C LEU A 171 6.06 8.14 -9.49
N SER A 172 5.91 6.86 -9.17
CA SER A 172 6.56 5.77 -9.92
C SER A 172 6.13 5.77 -11.39
N ARG A 173 4.88 6.13 -11.68
CA ARG A 173 4.38 6.22 -13.06
C ARG A 173 4.89 7.44 -13.81
N VAL A 174 5.10 8.56 -13.12
CA VAL A 174 5.66 9.79 -13.71
C VAL A 174 7.17 9.67 -13.93
N TRP A 175 7.89 9.14 -12.95
CA TRP A 175 9.35 9.04 -12.98
C TRP A 175 9.89 7.76 -13.61
N GLY A 176 9.05 6.72 -13.77
CA GLY A 176 9.42 5.44 -14.39
C GLY A 176 9.56 5.46 -15.92
N GLY A 177 9.37 6.62 -16.57
CA GLY A 177 9.57 6.80 -18.01
C GLY A 177 8.49 6.14 -18.90
N PRO A 178 8.64 6.19 -20.24
CA PRO A 178 7.65 5.69 -21.21
C PRO A 178 7.27 4.21 -21.03
N SER A 179 8.18 3.38 -20.52
CA SER A 179 7.92 1.95 -20.25
C SER A 179 6.84 1.71 -19.18
N ALA A 180 6.53 2.69 -18.32
CA ALA A 180 5.45 2.59 -17.33
C ALA A 180 4.08 3.04 -17.88
N LYS A 181 4.03 3.64 -19.08
CA LYS A 181 2.80 4.11 -19.73
C LYS A 181 2.10 3.06 -20.58
N GLY A 182 2.73 1.91 -20.82
CA GLY A 182 2.12 0.81 -21.58
C GLY A 182 1.93 1.12 -23.06
N GLU A 183 2.79 1.97 -23.63
CA GLU A 183 2.85 2.19 -25.08
C GLU A 183 3.91 1.23 -25.65
N PHE A 184 3.44 0.11 -26.19
CA PHE A 184 4.10 -0.66 -27.25
C PHE A 184 3.33 -0.40 -28.54
#